data_AF-A0A9X5MQC2-F1
#
_entry.id   AF-A0A9X5MQC2-F1
#
_cell.length_a   1.000
_cell.length_b   1.000
_cell.length_c   1.000
_cell.angle_alpha   90.00
_cell.angle_beta   90.00
_cell.angle_gamma   90.00
#
_symmetry.space_group_name_H-M   'P 1'
#
loop_
_entity.id
_entity.type
_entity.pdbx_description
1 polymer ?
#
loop_
_entity_poly.entity_id
_entity_poly.type
_entity_poly.pdbx_seq_one_letter_code
_entity_poly.pdbx_strand_id
1 'polypeptide(L)'
;MASYLVRIEIYDADIDDYNSLHESMEFLHMYKYFDNNEGVRKDLPDGTYVGNSGLSAVNLRNEINKFANPLSSQSPSIFVCEFSNWASLLYPHNTKP
;
A
#
# COMPACT_ATOMS: atom_id res chain seq x y z
N MET A 1 11.70 9.25 -9.89
CA MET A 1 10.76 8.19 -9.46
C MET A 1 9.40 8.80 -9.36
N ALA A 2 8.35 8.06 -9.73
CA ALA A 2 6.98 8.55 -9.67
C ALA A 2 6.34 8.20 -8.32
N SER A 3 5.27 8.92 -7.94
CA SER A 3 4.48 8.63 -6.74
C SER A 3 3.29 7.75 -7.13
N TYR A 4 3.03 6.72 -6.31
CA TYR A 4 2.00 5.73 -6.58
C TYR A 4 1.02 5.60 -5.42
N LEU A 5 -0.25 5.50 -5.78
CA LEU A 5 -1.32 5.02 -4.91
C LEU A 5 -1.61 3.58 -5.31
N VAL A 6 -1.59 2.70 -4.31
CA VAL A 6 -1.84 1.27 -4.49
C VAL A 6 -3.01 0.88 -3.59
N ARG A 7 -3.96 0.12 -4.13
CA ARG A 7 -4.98 -0.57 -3.34
C ARG A 7 -4.91 -2.06 -3.62
N ILE A 8 -4.95 -2.85 -2.56
CA ILE A 8 -4.91 -4.31 -2.59
C ILE A 8 -6.03 -4.85 -1.71
N GLU A 9 -6.84 -5.72 -2.29
CA GLU A 9 -7.78 -6.56 -1.55
C GLU A 9 -7.40 -8.02 -1.75
N ILE A 10 -7.16 -8.71 -0.64
CA ILE A 10 -6.94 -10.15 -0.54
C ILE A 10 -8.17 -10.80 0.10
N TYR A 11 -8.50 -12.02 -0.32
CA TYR A 11 -9.78 -12.67 0.00
C TYR A 11 -9.58 -13.89 0.88
N ASP A 12 -10.49 -14.09 1.85
CA ASP A 12 -10.41 -15.16 2.86
C ASP A 12 -9.07 -15.14 3.62
N ALA A 13 -8.62 -13.93 3.94
CA ALA A 13 -7.34 -13.66 4.58
C ALA A 13 -7.56 -13.26 6.04
N ASP A 14 -6.66 -13.71 6.91
CA ASP A 14 -6.65 -13.36 8.32
C ASP A 14 -5.70 -12.18 8.61
N ILE A 15 -5.54 -11.87 9.90
CA ILE A 15 -4.68 -10.76 10.31
C ILE A 15 -3.20 -10.99 9.99
N ASP A 16 -2.74 -12.24 10.01
CA ASP A 16 -1.35 -12.61 9.73
C ASP A 16 -1.06 -12.52 8.23
N ASP A 17 -2.04 -12.85 7.39
CA ASP A 17 -1.98 -12.60 5.94
C ASP A 17 -1.83 -11.10 5.64
N TYR A 18 -2.66 -10.25 6.27
CA TYR A 18 -2.56 -8.80 6.09
C TYR A 18 -1.25 -8.20 6.65
N ASN A 19 -0.72 -8.76 7.75
CA ASN A 19 0.59 -8.37 8.27
C ASN A 19 1.71 -8.73 7.28
N SER A 20 1.68 -9.95 6.73
CA SER A 20 2.64 -10.42 5.73
C SER A 20 2.58 -9.60 4.44
N LEU A 21 1.37 -9.22 4.01
CA LEU A 21 1.18 -8.30 2.89
C LEU A 21 1.80 -6.93 3.19
N HIS A 22 1.56 -6.39 4.39
CA HIS A 22 2.10 -5.09 4.78
C HIS A 22 3.63 -5.07 4.78
N GLU A 23 4.28 -6.08 5.36
CA GLU A 23 5.74 -6.23 5.35
C GLU A 23 6.30 -6.28 3.92
N SER A 24 5.62 -7.03 3.04
CA SER A 24 5.98 -7.12 1.62
C SER A 24 5.85 -5.76 0.91
N MET A 25 4.82 -4.98 1.25
CA MET A 25 4.63 -3.64 0.70
C MET A 25 5.69 -2.65 1.20
N GLU A 26 6.08 -2.73 2.47
CA GLU A 26 7.17 -1.89 3.00
C GLU A 26 8.52 -2.20 2.33
N PHE A 27 8.79 -3.48 2.02
CA PHE A 27 9.95 -3.88 1.22
C PHE A 27 9.95 -3.23 -0.18
N LEU A 28 8.76 -2.99 -0.75
CA LEU A 28 8.58 -2.27 -2.02
C LEU A 28 8.53 -0.74 -1.86
N HIS A 29 8.83 -0.21 -0.67
CA HIS A 29 8.71 1.22 -0.33
C HIS A 29 7.29 1.77 -0.50
N MET A 30 6.29 0.95 -0.24
CA MET A 30 4.87 1.30 -0.25
C MET A 30 4.31 1.22 1.17
N TYR A 31 3.87 2.35 1.71
CA TYR A 31 3.55 2.50 3.13
C TYR A 31 2.06 2.72 3.36
N LYS A 32 1.55 2.22 4.48
CA LYS A 32 0.15 2.42 4.93
C LYS A 32 -0.12 3.78 5.56
N TYR A 33 0.85 4.68 5.50
CA TYR A 33 0.74 6.03 6.03
C TYR A 33 1.33 7.02 5.04
N PHE A 34 0.84 8.25 5.11
CA PHE A 34 1.46 9.39 4.47
C PHE A 34 2.26 10.19 5.50
N ASP A 35 3.49 10.57 5.19
CA ASP A 35 4.27 11.52 5.98
C ASP A 35 4.13 12.90 5.32
N ASN A 36 3.47 13.84 5.99
CA ASN A 36 3.57 15.22 5.52
C ASN A 36 4.99 15.72 5.85
N ASN A 37 5.54 16.65 5.06
CA ASN A 37 6.87 17.22 5.30
C ASN A 37 7.02 17.94 6.67
N GLU A 38 5.99 17.89 7.52
CA GLU A 38 5.92 18.42 8.88
C GLU A 38 6.08 17.31 9.94
N GLY A 39 6.33 16.05 9.53
CA GLY A 39 6.57 14.90 10.41
C GLY A 39 5.32 14.28 11.02
N VAL A 40 4.13 14.66 10.54
CA VAL A 40 2.85 14.09 10.96
C VAL A 40 2.48 12.96 10.01
N ARG A 41 2.58 11.74 10.52
CA ARG A 41 2.07 10.56 9.82
C ARG A 41 0.55 10.49 9.91
N LYS A 42 -0.10 10.18 8.79
CA LYS A 42 -1.54 9.92 8.72
C LYS A 42 -1.80 8.54 8.14
N ASP A 43 -2.62 7.75 8.81
CA ASP A 43 -2.96 6.41 8.35
C ASP A 43 -3.84 6.43 7.11
N LEU A 44 -3.54 5.55 6.17
CA LEU A 44 -4.37 5.27 5.02
C LEU A 44 -5.43 4.22 5.39
N PRO A 45 -6.57 4.19 4.66
CA PRO A 45 -7.52 3.10 4.78
C PRO A 45 -6.87 1.73 4.54
N ASP A 46 -7.42 0.68 5.15
CA ASP A 46 -6.87 -0.67 5.03
C ASP A 46 -6.65 -1.09 3.59
N GLY A 47 -5.54 -1.80 3.38
CA GLY A 47 -5.07 -2.24 2.07
C GLY A 47 -4.81 -1.11 1.07
N THR A 48 -4.61 0.12 1.54
CA THR A 48 -4.18 1.27 0.73
C THR A 48 -2.75 1.65 1.10
N TYR A 49 -1.93 1.85 0.08
CA TYR A 49 -0.52 2.17 0.24
C TYR A 49 -0.11 3.33 -0.67
N VAL A 50 0.86 4.11 -0.22
CA VAL A 50 1.49 5.16 -1.01
C VAL A 50 3.01 5.03 -0.96
N GLY A 51 3.67 5.37 -2.05
CA GLY A 51 5.13 5.28 -2.11
C GLY A 51 5.70 5.75 -3.43
N ASN A 52 7.03 5.69 -3.53
CA ASN A 52 7.75 6.04 -4.74
C ASN A 52 8.37 4.81 -5.37
N SER A 53 8.27 4.70 -6.70
CA SER A 53 8.92 3.61 -7.44
C SER A 53 9.58 4.11 -8.73
N GLY A 54 10.63 3.41 -9.15
CA GLY A 54 11.23 3.55 -10.48
C GLY A 54 10.53 2.67 -11.54
N LEU A 55 9.65 1.76 -11.12
CA LEU A 55 8.87 0.92 -12.02
C LEU A 55 7.70 1.71 -12.62
N SER A 56 7.18 1.23 -13.75
CA SER A 56 5.89 1.65 -14.28
C SER A 56 4.74 1.08 -13.44
N ALA A 57 3.55 1.69 -13.52
CA ALA A 57 2.36 1.20 -12.82
C ALA A 57 2.07 -0.30 -13.06
N VAL A 58 2.21 -0.76 -14.32
CA VAL A 58 2.00 -2.16 -14.71
C VAL A 58 3.03 -3.09 -14.07
N ASN A 59 4.30 -2.70 -14.09
CA ASN A 59 5.37 -3.51 -13.52
C ASN A 59 5.27 -3.55 -11.99
N LEU A 60 4.97 -2.41 -11.36
CA LEU A 60 4.74 -2.34 -9.92
C LEU A 60 3.56 -3.23 -9.50
N ARG A 61 2.43 -3.17 -10.21
CA ARG A 61 1.28 -4.07 -9.98
C ARG A 61 1.67 -5.53 -10.10
N ASN A 62 2.47 -5.90 -11.10
CA ASN A 62 2.91 -7.27 -11.29
C ASN A 62 3.85 -7.75 -10.15
N GLU A 63 4.74 -6.88 -9.65
CA GLU A 63 5.56 -7.20 -8.48
C GLU A 63 4.69 -7.39 -7.23
N ILE A 64 3.76 -6.47 -6.97
CA ILE A 64 2.81 -6.58 -5.84
C ILE A 64 2.02 -7.89 -5.91
N ASN A 65 1.55 -8.27 -7.10
CA ASN A 65 0.79 -9.50 -7.28
C ASN A 65 1.58 -10.76 -6.87
N LYS A 66 2.91 -10.78 -7.01
CA LYS A 66 3.74 -11.92 -6.56
C LYS A 66 3.65 -12.13 -5.05
N PHE A 67 3.49 -11.04 -4.28
CA PHE A 67 3.37 -11.07 -2.82
C PHE A 67 1.93 -11.26 -2.35
N ALA A 68 0.95 -10.64 -3.03
CA ALA A 68 -0.45 -10.70 -2.62
C ALA A 68 -1.14 -12.02 -3.03
N ASN A 69 -0.78 -12.61 -4.16
CA ASN A 69 -1.45 -13.81 -4.67
C ASN A 69 -1.34 -15.05 -3.75
N PRO A 70 -0.20 -15.33 -3.09
CA PRO A 70 -0.10 -16.43 -2.12
C PRO A 70 -0.94 -16.24 -0.85
N LEU A 71 -1.31 -14.99 -0.53
CA LEU A 71 -2.02 -14.60 0.69
C LEU A 71 -3.54 -14.50 0.49
N SER A 72 -4.04 -14.95 -0.66
CA SER A 72 -5.43 -14.74 -1.07
C SER A 72 -5.98 -16.03 -1.65
N SER A 73 -7.18 -16.42 -1.22
CA SER A 73 -7.89 -17.62 -1.72
C SER A 73 -8.23 -17.56 -3.21
N GLN A 74 -8.30 -16.36 -3.78
CA GLN A 74 -8.50 -16.11 -5.21
C GLN A 74 -7.61 -14.96 -5.70
N SER A 75 -7.63 -14.68 -7.01
CA SER A 75 -6.85 -13.57 -7.57
C SER A 75 -7.14 -12.26 -6.82
N PRO A 76 -6.11 -11.62 -6.24
CA PRO A 76 -6.29 -10.40 -5.48
C PRO A 76 -6.72 -9.24 -6.39
N SER A 77 -7.54 -8.34 -5.86
CA SER A 77 -7.92 -7.12 -6.57
C SER A 77 -6.85 -6.06 -6.30
N ILE A 78 -6.07 -5.73 -7.34
CA ILE A 78 -4.96 -4.78 -7.25
C ILE A 78 -5.14 -3.67 -8.29
N PHE A 79 -5.13 -2.42 -7.84
CA PHE A 79 -4.92 -1.29 -8.74
C PHE A 79 -3.77 -0.42 -8.28
N VAL A 80 -3.04 0.12 -9.25
CA VAL A 80 -1.88 0.99 -9.07
C VAL A 80 -2.08 2.23 -9.94
N CYS A 81 -2.01 3.40 -9.33
CA CYS A 81 -2.17 4.67 -10.01
C CYS A 81 -0.95 5.55 -9.77
N GLU A 82 -0.30 6.00 -10.84
CA GLU A 82 0.67 7.09 -10.75
C GLU A 82 -0.09 8.41 -10.51
N PHE A 83 0.34 9.21 -9.54
CA PHE A 83 -0.30 10.49 -9.24
C PHE A 83 0.72 11.62 -9.08
N SER A 84 0.29 12.84 -9.41
CA SER A 84 1.06 14.08 -9.19
C SER A 84 0.40 15.03 -8.19
N ASN A 85 -0.88 14.81 -7.87
CA ASN A 85 -1.66 15.61 -6.93
C ASN A 85 -2.67 14.74 -6.19
N TRP A 86 -2.97 15.07 -4.94
CA TRP A 86 -3.91 14.35 -4.09
C TRP A 86 -4.35 15.26 -2.92
N ALA A 87 -5.44 14.87 -2.25
CA ALA A 87 -5.96 15.52 -1.06
C ALA A 87 -6.57 14.46 -0.15
N SER A 88 -6.63 14.73 1.16
CA SER A 88 -7.17 13.73 2.10
C SER A 88 -7.78 14.33 3.37
N LEU A 89 -8.68 13.54 3.97
CA LEU A 89 -9.19 13.72 5.33
C LEU A 89 -8.93 12.41 6.08
N LEU A 90 -7.69 12.22 6.52
CA LEU A 90 -7.22 10.99 7.17
C LEU A 90 -7.07 11.17 8.68
N TYR A 91 -7.13 10.05 9.39
CA TYR A 91 -6.87 10.00 10.83
C TYR A 91 -5.38 10.21 11.11
N PRO A 92 -5.02 10.88 12.23
CA PRO A 92 -3.65 10.90 12.71
C PRO A 92 -3.15 9.47 12.90
N HIS A 93 -1.91 9.20 12.52
CA HIS A 93 -1.29 7.92 12.82
C HIS A 93 -1.18 7.76 14.33
N ASN A 94 -1.94 6.84 14.90
CA ASN A 94 -1.86 6.55 16.33
C ASN A 94 -0.59 5.75 16.58
N THR A 95 0.49 6.45 16.95
CA THR A 95 1.58 5.81 17.69
C THR A 95 1.00 5.43 19.05
N LYS A 96 0.51 4.19 19.20
CA LYS A 96 0.38 3.65 20.56
C LYS A 96 1.79 3.71 21.18
N PRO A 97 1.93 4.27 22.40
CA PRO A 97 3.20 4.28 23.11
C PRO A 97 3.68 2.85 23.41
#